data_AF-A0A7Y1ZQ53-F1
#
_entry.id   AF-A0A7Y1ZQ53-F1
#
_cell.length_a   1.000
_cell.length_b   1.000
_cell.length_c   1.000
_cell.angle_alpha   90.00
_cell.angle_beta   90.00
_cell.angle_gamma   90.00
#
_symmetry.space_group_name_H-M   'P 1'
#
loop_
_entity.id
_entity.type
_entity.pdbx_description
1 polymer ?
#
loop_
_entity_poly.entity_id
_entity_poly.type
_entity_poly.pdbx_seq_one_letter_code
_entity_poly.pdbx_strand_id
1 'polypeptide(L)' 'DEAHTKWVRDYSDAVAPYSEPGGYINFMDDDDRGRVRDNYGGNYDRLVETKRRYDPDNFFRINQNIAP' A
#
# COMPACT_ATOMS: atom_id res chain seq x y z
N ASP A 1 18.57 1.30 -12.17
CA ASP A 1 18.45 1.91 -13.52
C ASP A 1 17.18 1.37 -14.18
N GLU A 2 16.85 1.83 -15.38
CA GLU A 2 15.62 1.43 -16.08
C GLU A 2 15.55 -0.09 -16.32
N ALA A 3 16.68 -0.73 -16.62
CA ALA A 3 16.74 -2.18 -16.86
C ALA A 3 16.37 -2.97 -15.60
N HIS A 4 16.91 -2.59 -14.44
CA HIS A 4 16.60 -3.25 -13.16
C HIS A 4 15.14 -3.02 -12.73
N THR A 5 14.62 -1.79 -12.88
CA THR A 5 13.21 -1.50 -12.57
C THR A 5 12.25 -2.29 -13.45
N LYS A 6 12.56 -2.39 -14.75
CA LYS A 6 11.76 -3.20 -15.68
C LYS A 6 11.75 -4.67 -15.26
N TRP A 7 12.90 -5.24 -14.92
CA TRP A 7 13.00 -6.64 -14.49
C TRP A 7 12.15 -6.93 -13.25
N VAL A 8 12.17 -6.05 -12.24
CA VAL A 8 11.34 -6.24 -11.02
C VAL A 8 9.85 -6.19 -11.35
N ARG A 9 9.42 -5.25 -12.20
CA ARG A 9 8.02 -5.12 -12.61
C ARG A 9 7.55 -6.34 -13.39
N ASP A 10 8.30 -6.76 -14.40
CA ASP A 10 7.97 -7.95 -15.21
C ASP A 10 7.88 -9.21 -14.34
N TYR A 11 8.80 -9.38 -13.38
CA TYR A 11 8.77 -10.51 -12.45
C TYR A 11 7.54 -10.46 -11.54
N SER A 12 7.24 -9.29 -10.95
CA SER A 12 6.07 -9.07 -10.10
C SER A 12 4.78 -9.43 -10.82
N ASP A 13 4.62 -8.95 -12.06
CA ASP A 13 3.44 -9.23 -12.89
C ASP A 13 3.30 -10.72 -13.23
N ALA A 14 4.41 -11.41 -13.50
CA ALA A 14 4.41 -12.84 -13.81
C ALA A 14 3.97 -13.73 -12.63
N VAL A 15 4.24 -13.31 -11.39
CA VAL A 15 3.90 -14.08 -10.19
C VAL A 15 2.60 -13.63 -9.52
N ALA A 16 2.05 -12.48 -9.90
CA ALA A 16 0.83 -11.92 -9.32
C ALA A 16 -0.38 -12.89 -9.33
N PRO A 17 -0.65 -13.68 -10.39
CA PRO A 17 -1.77 -14.63 -10.39
C PRO A 17 -1.67 -15.77 -9.36
N TYR A 18 -0.48 -16.00 -8.82
CA TYR A 18 -0.19 -17.04 -7.82
C TYR A 18 -0.01 -16.46 -6.41
N SER A 19 -0.21 -15.16 -6.25
CA SER A 19 0.01 -14.43 -5.00
C SER A 19 -1.34 -14.04 -4.37
N GLU A 20 -1.36 -13.95 -3.04
CA GLU A 20 -2.49 -13.37 -2.33
C GLU A 20 -2.58 -11.86 -2.63
N PRO A 21 -3.80 -11.27 -2.63
CA PRO A 21 -3.96 -9.83 -2.78
C PRO A 21 -3.32 -9.09 -1.60
N GLY A 22 -2.72 -7.95 -1.92
CA GLY A 22 -2.01 -7.10 -0.97
C GLY A 22 -0.52 -7.42 -0.86
N GLY A 23 0.11 -6.95 0.22
CA GLY A 23 1.55 -6.98 0.40
C GLY A 23 1.97 -6.35 1.72
N TYR A 24 3.25 -6.52 2.07
CA TYR A 24 3.81 -5.91 3.27
C TYR A 24 4.04 -4.42 3.06
N ILE A 25 3.41 -3.58 3.87
CA ILE A 25 3.39 -2.11 3.69
C ILE A 25 4.78 -1.46 3.61
N ASN A 26 5.80 -2.07 4.20
CA ASN A 26 7.18 -1.56 4.18
C ASN A 26 7.97 -1.93 2.92
N PHE A 27 7.39 -2.73 2.02
CA PHE A 27 7.93 -3.04 0.69
C PHE A 27 7.15 -2.41 -0.46
N MET A 28 6.18 -1.54 -0.15
CA MET A 28 5.40 -0.83 -1.17
C MET A 28 6.23 0.26 -1.83
N ASP A 29 6.07 0.39 -3.15
CA ASP A 29 6.58 1.51 -3.94
C ASP A 29 5.43 2.47 -4.29
N ASP A 30 5.73 3.58 -4.97
CA ASP A 30 4.74 4.57 -5.42
C ASP A 30 3.66 3.96 -6.32
N ASP A 31 3.99 2.89 -7.06
CA ASP A 31 3.04 2.16 -7.92
C ASP A 31 1.95 1.42 -7.10
N ASP A 32 2.16 1.18 -5.80
CA ASP A 32 1.24 0.43 -4.94
C ASP A 32 0.24 1.31 -4.17
N ARG A 33 0.22 2.63 -4.39
CA ARG A 33 -0.66 3.57 -3.67
C ARG A 33 -2.16 3.22 -3.80
N GLY A 34 -2.56 2.58 -4.90
CA GLY A 34 -3.93 2.08 -5.10
C GLY A 34 -4.32 0.86 -4.26
N ARG A 35 -3.33 0.16 -3.67
CA ARG A 35 -3.49 -1.10 -2.93
C ARG A 35 -3.51 -0.94 -1.42
N VAL A 36 -3.51 0.31 -0.91
CA VAL A 36 -3.48 0.58 0.54
C VAL A 36 -4.59 -0.17 1.28
N ARG A 37 -5.81 -0.23 0.72
CA ARG A 37 -6.93 -0.96 1.34
C ARG A 37 -6.69 -2.47 1.37
N ASP A 38 -6.16 -3.04 0.29
CA ASP A 38 -5.87 -4.47 0.21
C ASP A 38 -4.75 -4.86 1.20
N ASN A 39 -3.76 -3.98 1.39
CA ASN A 39 -2.63 -4.22 2.31
C ASN A 39 -3.04 -4.18 3.78
N TYR A 40 -3.98 -3.32 4.16
CA TYR A 40 -4.52 -3.31 5.52
C TYR A 40 -5.66 -4.32 5.70
N GLY A 41 -6.24 -4.82 4.61
CA GLY A 41 -7.32 -5.81 4.60
C GLY A 41 -8.46 -5.42 5.54
N GLY A 42 -8.94 -6.37 6.33
CA GLY A 42 -10.04 -6.16 7.28
C GLY A 42 -9.77 -5.12 8.38
N ASN A 43 -8.52 -4.65 8.55
CA ASN A 43 -8.19 -3.61 9.54
C ASN A 43 -8.36 -2.18 9.01
N TYR A 44 -8.54 -1.99 7.70
CA TYR A 44 -8.54 -0.66 7.08
C TYR A 44 -9.56 0.28 7.74
N ASP A 45 -10.81 -0.16 7.88
CA ASP A 45 -11.89 0.68 8.42
C ASP A 45 -11.62 1.09 9.88
N ARG A 46 -11.09 0.18 10.70
CA ARG A 46 -10.69 0.47 12.09
C ARG A 46 -9.52 1.45 12.17
N LEU A 47 -8.59 1.38 11.22
CA LEU A 47 -7.48 2.32 11.15
C LEU A 47 -7.94 3.70 10.67
N VAL A 48 -8.92 3.78 9.76
CA VAL A 48 -9.57 5.04 9.37
C VAL A 48 -10.22 5.70 10.60
N GLU A 49 -10.97 4.94 11.41
CA GLU A 49 -11.56 5.45 12.65
C GLU A 49 -10.50 5.99 13.63
N THR A 50 -9.38 5.27 13.74
CA THR A 50 -8.25 5.69 14.58
C THR A 50 -7.62 6.97 14.02
N LYS A 51 -7.40 7.04 12.71
CA LYS A 51 -6.86 8.22 12.04
C LYS A 51 -7.76 9.43 12.21
N ARG A 52 -9.08 9.29 12.05
CA ARG A 52 -10.06 10.36 12.33
C ARG A 52 -9.97 10.90 13.76
N ARG A 53 -9.70 10.03 14.74
CA ARG A 53 -9.61 10.42 16.15
C ARG A 53 -8.32 11.18 16.47
N TYR A 54 -7.20 10.76 15.89
CA TYR A 54 -5.87 11.23 16.30
C TYR A 54 -5.17 12.15 15.30
N ASP A 55 -5.56 12.12 14.03
CA ASP A 55 -5.02 12.94 12.94
C ASP A 55 -6.12 13.28 11.90
N PRO A 56 -7.19 14.00 12.30
CA PRO A 56 -8.33 14.32 11.43
C PRO A 56 -7.96 15.18 10.22
N ASP A 57 -6.93 16.02 10.35
CA ASP A 57 -6.45 16.89 9.27
C ASP A 57 -5.43 16.18 8.34
N ASN A 58 -5.16 14.90 8.61
CA ASN A 58 -4.21 14.07 7.86
C ASN A 58 -2.81 14.72 7.76
N PHE A 59 -2.33 15.29 8.87
CA PHE A 59 -1.02 15.93 8.96
C PHE A 59 0.10 14.93 8.67
N PHE A 60 0.00 13.72 9.23
CA PHE A 60 0.97 12.65 9.01
C PHE A 60 0.61 11.82 7.77
N ARG A 61 0.92 12.35 6.59
CA ARG A 61 0.54 11.75 5.29
C ARG A 61 1.69 11.23 4.43
N ILE A 62 2.94 11.46 4.82
CA ILE A 62 4.12 10.93 4.10
C ILE A 62 4.43 9.51 4.62
N ASN A 63 3.56 8.56 4.25
CA ASN A 63 3.63 7.14 4.59
C ASN A 63 2.69 6.35 3.65
N GLN A 64 2.44 5.07 3.94
CA GLN A 64 1.37 4.29 3.30
C GLN A 64 0.02 4.75 3.85
N ASN A 65 -0.39 5.94 3.41
CA ASN A 65 -1.34 6.75 4.13
C ASN A 65 -2.77 6.21 4.07
N ILE A 66 -3.42 6.26 5.23
CA ILE A 66 -4.85 6.06 5.38
C ILE A 66 -5.47 7.45 5.51
N ALA A 67 -6.38 7.78 4.59
CA ALA A 67 -7.13 9.02 4.70
C ALA A 67 -8.16 8.89 5.85
N PRO A 68 -8.27 9.89 6.74
CA PRO A 68 -9.39 9.97 7.66
C PRO A 68 -10.72 10.08 6.88
#